data_AF-A0A5P3VQ28-F1
#
_entry.id   AF-A0A5P3VQ28-F1
#
_cell.length_a   1.000
_cell.length_b   1.000
_cell.length_c   1.000
_cell.angle_alpha   90.00
_cell.angle_beta   90.00
_cell.angle_gamma   90.00
#
_symmetry.space_group_name_H-M   'P 1'
#
loop_
_entity.id
_entity.type
_entity.pdbx_description
1 polymer ?
#
loop_
_entity_poly.entity_id
_entity_poly.type
_entity_poly.pdbx_seq_one_letter_code
_entity_poly.pdbx_strand_id
1 'polypeptide(L)'
;MNAVTAVEGIAVQTTISQAAAAALKAGDAVGGGFYAGQISQDDGVYVVIVAPKDGGEHEETVWHTDRKRLDDALSYYDGNANTIAMGRAGSALALWAISLRLNGFDDWYLPARDELELAYRHLKPTAGNYEGFRHGENPSSVPVGYTYTESTPAQTAAPAFQEGGTEAFEEEWYWTSTQYAGYSVYAWSQSFHDGDQTGNHKNDEFRARAVRRLKIQ
;
A
#
# COMPACT_ATOMS: atom_id res chain seq x y z
N MET A 1 8.75 14.42 -45.85
CA MET A 1 9.85 14.52 -44.87
C MET A 1 9.57 15.72 -43.99
N ASN A 2 9.36 15.69 -42.68
CA ASN A 2 9.13 14.65 -41.68
C ASN A 2 8.35 15.39 -40.59
N ALA A 3 7.08 15.07 -40.38
CA ALA A 3 6.40 15.47 -39.14
C ALA A 3 6.67 14.36 -38.14
N VAL A 4 7.77 14.48 -37.40
CA VAL A 4 7.98 13.65 -36.21
C VAL A 4 7.09 14.25 -35.13
N THR A 5 5.90 13.67 -34.96
CA THR A 5 5.08 13.88 -33.77
C THR A 5 5.88 13.38 -32.58
N ALA A 6 6.40 14.32 -31.79
CA ALA A 6 6.83 14.03 -30.43
C ALA A 6 5.59 13.59 -29.65
N VAL A 7 5.48 12.30 -29.38
CA VAL A 7 4.67 11.83 -28.26
C VAL A 7 5.48 12.25 -27.03
N GLU A 8 5.19 13.42 -26.49
CA GLU A 8 5.62 13.75 -25.13
C GLU A 8 4.98 12.70 -24.23
N GLY A 9 5.79 11.73 -23.80
CA GLY A 9 5.38 10.85 -22.71
C GLY A 9 5.04 11.74 -21.53
N ILE A 10 3.78 11.71 -21.09
CA ILE A 10 3.35 12.46 -19.91
C ILE A 10 4.25 11.99 -18.77
N ALA A 11 5.11 12.86 -18.27
CA ALA A 11 5.92 12.53 -17.11
C ALA A 11 4.97 12.20 -15.97
N VAL A 12 5.04 10.97 -15.47
CA VAL A 12 4.30 10.53 -14.30
C VAL A 12 4.57 11.54 -13.19
N GLN A 13 3.51 12.14 -12.64
CA GLN A 13 3.67 13.03 -11.50
C GLN A 13 4.30 12.23 -10.36
N THR A 14 5.51 12.62 -9.93
CA THR A 14 6.25 11.95 -8.85
C THR A 14 6.37 12.80 -7.57
N THR A 15 5.88 14.04 -7.62
CA THR A 15 6.04 15.03 -6.56
C THR A 15 4.72 15.75 -6.26
N ILE A 16 4.61 16.27 -5.04
CA ILE A 16 3.51 17.10 -4.56
C ILE A 16 4.08 18.22 -3.69
N SER A 17 3.50 19.43 -3.76
CA SER A 17 3.96 20.53 -2.91
C SER A 17 3.60 20.29 -1.44
N GLN A 18 4.41 20.80 -0.52
CA GLN A 18 4.10 20.77 0.92
C GLN A 18 2.71 21.31 1.25
N ALA A 19 2.28 22.40 0.59
CA ALA A 19 0.97 23.01 0.82
C ALA A 19 -0.18 22.11 0.33
N ALA A 20 -0.01 21.45 -0.82
CA ALA A 20 -1.02 20.51 -1.32
C ALA A 20 -1.08 19.25 -0.44
N ALA A 21 0.07 18.70 -0.03
CA ALA A 21 0.11 17.56 0.87
C ALA A 21 -0.53 17.86 2.24
N ALA A 22 -0.34 19.07 2.78
CA ALA A 22 -0.96 19.51 4.04
C ALA A 22 -2.48 19.71 3.96
N ALA A 23 -3.04 19.88 2.76
CA ALA A 23 -4.48 20.05 2.56
C ALA A 23 -5.24 18.73 2.44
N LEU A 24 -4.55 17.62 2.16
CA LEU A 24 -5.16 16.30 1.95
C LEU A 24 -5.76 15.72 3.24
N LYS A 25 -6.97 15.19 3.12
CA LYS A 25 -7.65 14.36 4.10
C LYS A 25 -7.67 12.91 3.62
N ALA A 26 -7.72 11.97 4.56
CA ALA A 26 -7.84 10.55 4.23
C ALA A 26 -9.00 10.32 3.26
N GLY A 27 -8.74 9.61 2.17
CA GLY A 27 -9.71 9.32 1.12
C GLY A 27 -9.88 10.43 0.07
N ASP A 28 -9.17 11.56 0.16
CA ASP A 28 -9.17 12.57 -0.90
C ASP A 28 -8.52 12.00 -2.18
N ALA A 29 -9.11 12.33 -3.34
CA ALA A 29 -8.57 11.94 -4.63
C ALA A 29 -7.28 12.70 -4.96
N VAL A 30 -6.19 11.97 -5.23
CA VAL A 30 -4.88 12.53 -5.58
C VAL A 30 -4.08 11.51 -6.39
N GLY A 31 -3.31 11.98 -7.38
CA GLY A 31 -2.40 11.11 -8.14
C GLY A 31 -3.05 9.87 -8.75
N GLY A 32 -4.34 9.95 -9.13
CA GLY A 32 -5.07 8.82 -9.72
C GLY A 32 -5.62 7.79 -8.72
N GLY A 33 -5.44 7.99 -7.41
CA GLY A 33 -6.03 7.16 -6.37
C GLY A 33 -6.47 8.00 -5.18
N PHE A 34 -6.33 7.46 -3.97
CA PHE A 34 -6.83 8.06 -2.74
C PHE A 34 -5.76 8.19 -1.67
N TYR A 35 -5.67 9.35 -1.03
CA TYR A 35 -4.67 9.62 -0.01
C TYR A 35 -4.89 8.76 1.24
N ALA A 36 -3.84 8.04 1.67
CA ALA A 36 -3.86 7.18 2.84
C ALA A 36 -2.96 7.65 3.99
N GLY A 37 -2.14 8.70 3.80
CA GLY A 37 -1.26 9.22 4.84
C GLY A 37 0.14 9.54 4.31
N GLN A 38 1.05 9.88 5.24
CA GLN A 38 2.43 10.21 4.92
C GLN A 38 3.41 9.19 5.50
N ILE A 39 4.46 8.90 4.74
CA ILE A 39 5.53 7.98 5.13
C ILE A 39 6.89 8.65 4.94
N SER A 40 7.75 8.54 5.95
CA SER A 40 9.14 8.96 5.93
C SER A 40 10.00 7.84 5.35
N GLN A 41 10.87 8.19 4.42
CA GLN A 41 11.90 7.33 3.84
C GLN A 41 13.25 8.07 3.89
N ASP A 42 14.33 7.35 3.55
CA ASP A 42 15.70 7.88 3.63
C ASP A 42 15.91 9.17 2.85
N ASP A 43 15.17 9.36 1.75
CA ASP A 43 15.33 10.50 0.86
C ASP A 43 14.23 11.57 1.00
N GLY A 44 13.27 11.42 1.92
CA GLY A 44 12.24 12.42 2.21
C GLY A 44 10.91 11.84 2.68
N VAL A 45 9.91 12.71 2.76
CA VAL A 45 8.54 12.32 3.12
C VAL A 45 7.69 12.20 1.85
N TYR A 46 6.86 11.18 1.81
CA TYR A 46 5.95 10.90 0.71
C TYR A 46 4.51 10.86 1.19
N VAL A 47 3.58 11.22 0.33
CA VAL A 47 2.17 10.82 0.48
C VAL A 47 1.98 9.43 -0.12
N VAL A 48 1.28 8.55 0.60
CA VAL A 48 0.88 7.22 0.13
C VAL A 48 -0.52 7.32 -0.48
N ILE A 49 -0.69 6.75 -1.67
CA ILE A 49 -1.90 6.84 -2.48
C ILE A 49 -2.36 5.41 -2.79
N VAL A 50 -3.53 5.03 -2.28
CA VAL A 50 -4.15 3.72 -2.55
C VAL A 50 -4.83 3.76 -3.92
N ALA A 51 -4.60 2.72 -4.73
CA ALA A 51 -5.23 2.59 -6.04
C ALA A 51 -6.76 2.49 -5.91
N PRO A 52 -7.51 2.92 -6.93
CA PRO A 52 -8.94 2.63 -7.01
C PRO A 52 -9.22 1.13 -6.88
N LYS A 53 -10.34 0.77 -6.26
CA LYS A 53 -10.72 -0.63 -6.07
C LYS A 53 -10.89 -1.31 -7.43
N ASP A 54 -11.60 -0.62 -8.33
CA ASP A 54 -11.73 -1.05 -9.73
C ASP A 54 -10.36 -1.02 -10.43
N GLY A 55 -9.88 -2.21 -10.81
CA GLY A 55 -8.60 -2.43 -11.49
C GLY A 55 -7.35 -2.37 -10.60
N GLY A 56 -7.39 -1.73 -9.43
CA GLY A 56 -6.25 -1.60 -8.51
C GLY A 56 -6.27 -2.55 -7.32
N GLU A 57 -7.32 -3.34 -7.15
CA GLU A 57 -7.41 -4.45 -6.21
C GLU A 57 -7.29 -5.80 -6.93
N HIS A 58 -6.53 -6.70 -6.34
CA HIS A 58 -6.39 -8.09 -6.76
C HIS A 58 -7.17 -8.98 -5.80
N GLU A 59 -7.92 -9.92 -6.35
CA GLU A 59 -8.55 -11.01 -5.58
C GLU A 59 -7.50 -11.86 -4.85
N GLU A 60 -7.97 -12.79 -4.02
CA GLU A 60 -7.09 -13.66 -3.26
C GLU A 60 -6.07 -14.40 -4.13
N THR A 61 -4.80 -14.30 -3.76
CA THR A 61 -3.72 -15.01 -4.44
C THR A 61 -2.50 -15.18 -3.53
N VAL A 62 -1.56 -16.00 -3.96
CA VAL A 62 -0.32 -16.26 -3.24
C VAL A 62 0.67 -15.10 -3.37
N TRP A 63 1.41 -14.82 -2.31
CA TRP A 63 2.46 -13.80 -2.31
C TRP A 63 3.57 -14.12 -3.32
N HIS A 64 4.03 -15.37 -3.31
CA HIS A 64 4.94 -15.93 -4.31
C HIS A 64 4.96 -17.47 -4.21
N THR A 65 4.99 -18.14 -5.35
CA THR A 65 5.11 -19.61 -5.42
C THR A 65 6.49 -20.13 -5.02
N ASP A 66 7.56 -19.33 -5.20
CA ASP A 66 8.88 -19.65 -4.66
C ASP A 66 9.03 -19.11 -3.23
N ARG A 67 9.34 -20.02 -2.30
CA ARG A 67 9.47 -19.75 -0.86
C ARG A 67 10.90 -19.41 -0.44
N LYS A 68 11.81 -19.25 -1.40
CA LYS A 68 13.15 -18.75 -1.15
C LYS A 68 13.10 -17.36 -0.55
N ARG A 69 14.17 -17.05 0.16
CA ARG A 69 14.41 -15.73 0.71
C ARG A 69 14.67 -14.75 -0.43
N LEU A 70 13.95 -13.63 -0.41
CA LEU A 70 14.20 -12.44 -1.21
C LEU A 70 14.76 -11.38 -0.27
N ASP A 71 16.08 -11.20 -0.24
CA ASP A 71 16.74 -10.24 0.65
C ASP A 71 16.39 -8.78 0.31
N ASP A 72 16.14 -8.50 -0.97
CA ASP A 72 15.78 -7.17 -1.47
C ASP A 72 14.28 -6.83 -1.29
N ALA A 73 13.50 -7.71 -0.63
CA ALA A 73 12.07 -7.50 -0.36
C ALA A 73 11.75 -7.44 1.15
N LEU A 74 12.69 -6.92 1.95
CA LEU A 74 12.58 -6.85 3.42
C LEU A 74 12.20 -5.46 3.96
N SER A 75 12.03 -4.46 3.09
CA SER A 75 11.74 -3.10 3.55
C SER A 75 10.36 -3.01 4.18
N TYR A 76 10.25 -2.31 5.31
CA TYR A 76 8.99 -2.05 5.98
C TYR A 76 8.26 -0.84 5.39
N TYR A 77 8.97 0.08 4.74
CA TYR A 77 8.44 1.37 4.28
C TYR A 77 8.57 1.62 2.78
N ASP A 78 9.38 0.83 2.05
CA ASP A 78 9.59 0.99 0.61
C ASP A 78 9.01 -0.19 -0.17
N GLY A 79 7.69 -0.16 -0.37
CA GLY A 79 6.99 -1.19 -1.11
C GLY A 79 7.36 -1.24 -2.58
N ASN A 80 7.80 -0.11 -3.16
CA ASN A 80 8.24 -0.07 -4.54
C ASN A 80 9.52 -0.90 -4.73
N ALA A 81 10.52 -0.70 -3.88
CA ALA A 81 11.75 -1.49 -3.91
C ALA A 81 11.46 -2.99 -3.72
N ASN A 82 10.62 -3.33 -2.73
CA ASN A 82 10.21 -4.71 -2.49
C ASN A 82 9.49 -5.33 -3.70
N THR A 83 8.52 -4.60 -4.28
CA THR A 83 7.72 -5.09 -5.41
C THR A 83 8.60 -5.32 -6.64
N ILE A 84 9.57 -4.44 -6.90
CA ILE A 84 10.56 -4.63 -7.97
C ILE A 84 11.38 -5.90 -7.72
N ALA A 85 11.83 -6.14 -6.49
CA ALA A 85 12.57 -7.35 -6.13
C ALA A 85 11.72 -8.63 -6.30
N MET A 86 10.47 -8.60 -5.86
CA MET A 86 9.50 -9.68 -6.07
C MET A 86 9.26 -9.94 -7.56
N GLY A 87 9.12 -8.89 -8.37
CA GLY A 87 8.95 -8.99 -9.82
C GLY A 87 10.16 -9.64 -10.51
N ARG A 88 11.39 -9.27 -10.10
CA ARG A 88 12.63 -9.92 -10.57
C ARG A 88 12.71 -11.40 -10.21
N ALA A 89 12.14 -11.79 -9.08
CA ALA A 89 12.01 -13.18 -8.66
C ALA A 89 10.87 -13.94 -9.37
N GLY A 90 10.03 -13.25 -10.15
CA GLY A 90 8.91 -13.85 -10.87
C GLY A 90 7.63 -14.01 -10.04
N SER A 91 7.44 -13.21 -8.98
CA SER A 91 6.15 -13.16 -8.29
C SER A 91 5.08 -12.61 -9.25
N ALA A 92 4.06 -13.43 -9.53
CA ALA A 92 2.94 -13.03 -10.39
C ALA A 92 2.18 -11.84 -9.81
N LEU A 93 1.99 -11.80 -8.48
CA LEU A 93 1.33 -10.70 -7.79
C LEU A 93 2.10 -9.37 -7.95
N ALA A 94 3.44 -9.40 -7.83
CA ALA A 94 4.24 -8.20 -8.04
C ALA A 94 4.25 -7.75 -9.50
N LEU A 95 4.34 -8.68 -10.44
CA LEU A 95 4.28 -8.38 -11.87
C LEU A 95 2.91 -7.78 -12.26
N TRP A 96 1.81 -8.25 -11.66
CA TRP A 96 0.49 -7.63 -11.80
C TRP A 96 0.55 -6.15 -11.37
N ALA A 97 1.01 -5.86 -10.15
CA ALA A 97 1.06 -4.49 -9.64
C ALA A 97 1.88 -3.55 -10.54
N ILE A 98 3.08 -3.98 -10.96
CA ILE A 98 3.97 -3.20 -11.86
C ILE A 98 3.36 -2.98 -13.26
N SER A 99 2.48 -3.89 -13.69
CA SER A 99 1.82 -3.81 -15.00
C SER A 99 0.60 -2.89 -15.02
N LEU A 100 0.11 -2.45 -13.87
CA LEU A 100 -1.09 -1.63 -13.78
C LEU A 100 -0.93 -0.31 -14.53
N ARG A 101 -2.00 0.09 -15.23
CA ARG A 101 -2.14 1.36 -15.95
C ARG A 101 -3.49 1.95 -15.59
N LEU A 102 -3.53 2.69 -14.48
CA LEU A 102 -4.78 3.17 -13.88
C LEU A 102 -4.76 4.69 -13.78
N ASN A 103 -5.87 5.31 -14.18
CA ASN A 103 -6.08 6.76 -14.10
C ASN A 103 -4.93 7.61 -14.67
N GLY A 104 -4.26 7.12 -15.72
CA GLY A 104 -3.14 7.80 -16.37
C GLY A 104 -1.77 7.58 -15.73
N PHE A 105 -1.66 6.69 -14.73
CA PHE A 105 -0.41 6.40 -14.02
C PHE A 105 0.00 4.93 -14.14
N ASP A 106 1.30 4.69 -14.07
CA ASP A 106 1.92 3.39 -14.34
C ASP A 106 3.02 2.96 -13.37
N ASP A 107 3.15 3.68 -12.26
CA ASP A 107 4.12 3.49 -11.18
C ASP A 107 3.46 2.87 -9.92
N TRP A 108 2.48 1.99 -10.14
CA TRP A 108 1.80 1.26 -9.07
C TRP A 108 2.65 0.08 -8.56
N TYR A 109 2.58 -0.20 -7.26
CA TYR A 109 3.31 -1.27 -6.59
C TYR A 109 2.53 -1.84 -5.40
N LEU A 110 2.99 -2.96 -4.84
CA LEU A 110 2.40 -3.53 -3.63
C LEU A 110 2.94 -2.79 -2.39
N PRO A 111 2.07 -2.31 -1.48
CA PRO A 111 2.51 -1.56 -0.30
C PRO A 111 3.43 -2.40 0.57
N ALA A 112 4.49 -1.81 1.11
CA ALA A 112 5.20 -2.42 2.24
C ALA A 112 4.31 -2.41 3.50
N ARG A 113 4.71 -3.14 4.54
CA ARG A 113 3.93 -3.27 5.78
C ARG A 113 3.49 -1.92 6.36
N ASP A 114 4.39 -0.95 6.46
CA ASP A 114 4.09 0.37 7.03
C ASP A 114 3.25 1.24 6.06
N GLU A 115 3.29 1.00 4.75
CA GLU A 115 2.42 1.66 3.78
C GLU A 115 0.99 1.10 3.82
N LEU A 116 0.83 -0.22 3.99
CA LEU A 116 -0.49 -0.84 4.15
C LEU A 116 -1.12 -0.48 5.50
N GLU A 117 -0.29 -0.34 6.54
CA GLU A 117 -0.73 0.13 7.85
C GLU A 117 -1.39 1.51 7.77
N LEU A 118 -0.85 2.43 6.95
CA LEU A 118 -1.46 3.74 6.71
C LEU A 118 -2.84 3.61 6.05
N ALA A 119 -3.00 2.68 5.11
CA ALA A 119 -4.30 2.40 4.50
C ALA A 119 -5.30 1.90 5.54
N TYR A 120 -4.94 0.94 6.39
CA TYR A 120 -5.81 0.49 7.48
C TYR A 120 -6.12 1.65 8.46
N ARG A 121 -5.09 2.35 8.92
CA ARG A 121 -5.19 3.43 9.92
C ARG A 121 -6.14 4.54 9.53
N HIS A 122 -6.23 4.86 8.25
CA HIS A 122 -6.98 6.03 7.79
C HIS A 122 -8.20 5.69 6.93
N LEU A 123 -8.26 4.49 6.35
CA LEU A 123 -9.27 4.08 5.37
C LEU A 123 -10.03 2.80 5.76
N LYS A 124 -9.84 2.25 6.97
CA LYS A 124 -10.59 1.06 7.37
C LYS A 124 -12.11 1.31 7.37
N PRO A 125 -12.91 0.37 6.82
CA PRO A 125 -14.36 0.43 6.89
C PRO A 125 -14.87 -0.05 8.26
N THR A 126 -14.06 -0.71 9.07
CA THR A 126 -14.50 -1.39 10.30
C THR A 126 -14.39 -0.54 11.56
N ALA A 127 -15.19 -0.86 12.56
CA ALA A 127 -15.18 -0.20 13.86
C ALA A 127 -14.13 -0.77 14.83
N GLY A 128 -13.88 -2.08 14.77
CA GLY A 128 -13.00 -2.79 15.70
C GLY A 128 -11.51 -2.61 15.43
N ASN A 129 -10.69 -2.91 16.44
CA ASN A 129 -9.22 -2.95 16.37
C ASN A 129 -8.69 -4.19 17.12
N TYR A 130 -7.62 -4.77 16.62
CA TYR A 130 -6.87 -5.83 17.27
C TYR A 130 -5.81 -5.23 18.19
N GLU A 131 -6.07 -5.26 19.49
CA GLU A 131 -5.22 -4.68 20.54
C GLU A 131 -4.09 -5.65 20.98
N GLY A 132 -3.41 -6.24 20.00
CA GLY A 132 -2.30 -7.17 20.24
C GLY A 132 -0.96 -6.49 20.54
N PHE A 133 0.06 -7.29 20.85
CA PHE A 133 1.42 -6.79 21.10
C PHE A 133 2.03 -6.09 19.86
N ARG A 134 2.14 -4.75 19.93
CA ARG A 134 2.79 -3.88 18.92
C ARG A 134 2.08 -3.77 17.57
N HIS A 135 0.85 -4.25 17.43
CA HIS A 135 0.06 -4.09 16.21
C HIS A 135 -0.22 -2.61 15.96
N GLY A 136 -0.05 -2.18 14.71
CA GLY A 136 -0.17 -0.78 14.34
C GLY A 136 1.05 0.08 14.63
N GLU A 137 2.11 -0.40 15.31
CA GLU A 137 3.34 0.39 15.39
C GLU A 137 3.90 0.65 13.99
N ASN A 138 4.01 1.93 13.64
CA ASN A 138 4.49 2.40 12.36
C ASN A 138 5.49 3.55 12.59
N PRO A 139 6.78 3.23 12.80
CA PRO A 139 7.82 4.24 12.98
C PRO A 139 8.08 5.06 11.71
N SER A 140 7.63 4.56 10.56
CA SER A 140 7.82 5.21 9.26
C SER A 140 6.72 6.22 8.96
N SER A 141 5.56 6.17 9.62
CA SER A 141 4.48 7.13 9.36
C SER A 141 4.79 8.54 9.85
N VAL A 142 4.15 9.53 9.24
CA VAL A 142 4.20 10.92 9.66
C VAL A 142 2.77 11.41 9.99
N PRO A 143 2.46 11.69 11.27
CA PRO A 143 3.29 11.47 12.47
C PRO A 143 3.53 9.98 12.77
N VAL A 144 4.50 9.69 13.65
CA VAL A 144 4.82 8.32 14.07
C VAL A 144 3.58 7.63 14.65
N GLY A 145 3.28 6.44 14.11
CA GLY A 145 2.13 5.63 14.46
C GLY A 145 2.45 4.74 15.66
N TYR A 146 1.64 4.87 16.70
CA TYR A 146 1.68 3.98 17.86
C TYR A 146 0.72 2.81 17.71
N THR A 147 0.82 1.87 18.64
CA THR A 147 -0.04 0.69 18.73
C THR A 147 -1.51 1.04 18.68
N TYR A 148 -2.29 0.12 18.12
CA TYR A 148 -3.73 0.21 18.19
C TYR A 148 -4.24 0.16 19.63
N THR A 149 -5.37 0.82 19.84
CA THR A 149 -6.19 0.77 21.04
C THR A 149 -7.61 0.47 20.62
N GLU A 150 -8.49 0.19 21.57
CA GLU A 150 -9.93 -0.04 21.33
C GLU A 150 -10.54 1.01 20.37
N SER A 151 -10.11 2.27 20.48
CA SER A 151 -10.66 3.40 19.70
C SER A 151 -9.71 4.01 18.66
N THR A 152 -8.47 3.52 18.54
CA THR A 152 -7.46 4.08 17.63
C THR A 152 -6.80 2.98 16.81
N PRO A 153 -6.88 3.03 15.46
CA PRO A 153 -7.59 4.01 14.63
C PRO A 153 -9.12 3.92 14.76
N ALA A 154 -9.80 5.04 14.54
CA ALA A 154 -11.25 5.07 14.37
C ALA A 154 -11.62 4.59 12.96
N GLN A 155 -12.88 4.20 12.75
CA GLN A 155 -13.44 3.97 11.42
C GLN A 155 -13.27 5.21 10.54
N THR A 156 -13.01 5.01 9.24
CA THR A 156 -12.82 6.13 8.32
C THR A 156 -14.07 7.02 8.21
N ALA A 157 -13.83 8.33 8.10
CA ALA A 157 -14.88 9.31 7.80
C ALA A 157 -15.09 9.50 6.28
N ALA A 158 -14.24 8.90 5.43
CA ALA A 158 -14.34 9.00 3.98
C ALA A 158 -15.48 8.09 3.45
N PRO A 159 -16.59 8.63 2.92
CA PRO A 159 -17.76 7.81 2.58
C PRO A 159 -17.49 6.71 1.56
N ALA A 160 -16.55 6.93 0.63
CA ALA A 160 -16.19 5.93 -0.36
C ALA A 160 -15.51 4.68 0.25
N PHE A 161 -14.88 4.81 1.42
CA PHE A 161 -14.15 3.75 2.11
C PHE A 161 -14.92 3.16 3.31
N GLN A 162 -16.11 3.68 3.62
CA GLN A 162 -17.00 3.08 4.62
C GLN A 162 -17.64 1.80 4.07
N GLU A 163 -18.19 0.96 4.95
CA GLU A 163 -18.89 -0.27 4.57
C GLU A 163 -19.91 -0.03 3.44
N GLY A 164 -19.84 -0.83 2.36
CA GLY A 164 -20.67 -0.67 1.15
C GLY A 164 -20.26 0.46 0.20
N GLY A 165 -19.24 1.26 0.56
CA GLY A 165 -18.63 2.27 -0.30
C GLY A 165 -17.88 1.64 -1.47
N THR A 166 -17.78 2.36 -2.59
CA THR A 166 -17.18 1.87 -3.83
C THR A 166 -15.68 1.61 -3.73
N GLU A 167 -15.02 2.20 -2.74
CA GLU A 167 -13.59 2.07 -2.48
C GLU A 167 -13.30 1.33 -1.17
N ALA A 168 -14.32 0.82 -0.47
CA ALA A 168 -14.15 0.09 0.77
C ALA A 168 -13.23 -1.12 0.57
N PHE A 169 -12.25 -1.27 1.46
CA PHE A 169 -11.53 -2.53 1.58
C PHE A 169 -12.51 -3.63 2.01
N GLU A 170 -12.26 -4.86 1.58
CA GLU A 170 -12.98 -6.01 2.12
C GLU A 170 -12.52 -6.28 3.56
N GLU A 171 -13.39 -6.84 4.40
CA GLU A 171 -13.02 -7.28 5.76
C GLU A 171 -12.18 -8.58 5.74
N GLU A 172 -11.12 -8.58 4.94
CA GLU A 172 -10.28 -9.74 4.63
C GLU A 172 -8.80 -9.42 4.87
N TRP A 173 -7.94 -10.41 4.63
CA TRP A 173 -6.50 -10.24 4.67
C TRP A 173 -5.96 -9.63 3.38
N TYR A 174 -4.98 -8.73 3.54
CA TYR A 174 -4.27 -8.10 2.44
C TYR A 174 -2.76 -8.33 2.54
N TRP A 175 -2.16 -8.72 1.43
CA TRP A 175 -0.72 -8.86 1.31
C TRP A 175 0.00 -7.51 1.33
N THR A 176 1.15 -7.49 1.98
CA THR A 176 2.18 -6.47 1.79
C THR A 176 3.26 -7.01 0.84
N SER A 177 4.13 -6.15 0.33
CA SER A 177 5.35 -6.56 -0.37
C SER A 177 6.51 -6.95 0.57
N THR A 178 6.35 -6.80 1.89
CA THR A 178 7.42 -7.07 2.85
C THR A 178 7.47 -8.57 3.18
N GLN A 179 8.56 -9.23 2.79
CA GLN A 179 8.88 -10.58 3.26
C GLN A 179 9.17 -10.55 4.76
N TYR A 180 8.70 -11.58 5.48
CA TYR A 180 9.00 -11.72 6.89
C TYR A 180 10.48 -12.10 7.09
N ALA A 181 11.22 -11.26 7.83
CA ALA A 181 12.67 -11.40 7.95
C ALA A 181 13.10 -12.68 8.70
N GLY A 182 12.30 -13.12 9.68
CA GLY A 182 12.64 -14.26 10.55
C GLY A 182 12.48 -15.64 9.89
N TYR A 183 11.65 -15.74 8.85
CA TYR A 183 11.38 -16.99 8.14
C TYR A 183 11.07 -16.72 6.67
N SER A 184 11.91 -17.23 5.77
CA SER A 184 11.83 -16.94 4.33
C SER A 184 10.55 -17.44 3.65
N VAL A 185 9.85 -18.38 4.27
CA VAL A 185 8.59 -18.92 3.75
C VAL A 185 7.37 -18.05 4.11
N TYR A 186 7.57 -16.97 4.87
CA TYR A 186 6.53 -16.06 5.33
C TYR A 186 6.64 -14.66 4.69
N ALA A 187 5.51 -13.98 4.57
CA ALA A 187 5.40 -12.57 4.20
C ALA A 187 4.42 -11.87 5.15
N TRP A 188 4.56 -10.56 5.31
CA TRP A 188 3.65 -9.77 6.13
C TRP A 188 2.31 -9.56 5.40
N SER A 189 1.23 -9.68 6.16
CA SER A 189 -0.12 -9.29 5.75
C SER A 189 -0.80 -8.50 6.85
N GLN A 190 -1.90 -7.83 6.50
CA GLN A 190 -2.74 -7.13 7.44
C GLN A 190 -4.21 -7.47 7.22
N SER A 191 -4.92 -7.78 8.31
CA SER A 191 -6.36 -7.99 8.35
C SER A 191 -7.06 -6.63 8.31
N PHE A 192 -8.02 -6.45 7.40
CA PHE A 192 -8.89 -5.26 7.39
C PHE A 192 -10.15 -5.44 8.24
N HIS A 193 -10.37 -6.62 8.82
CA HIS A 193 -11.40 -6.83 9.83
C HIS A 193 -11.09 -6.03 11.10
N ASP A 194 -9.87 -6.17 11.61
CA ASP A 194 -9.45 -5.65 12.92
C ASP A 194 -8.03 -5.07 12.95
N GLY A 195 -7.29 -5.12 11.84
CA GLY A 195 -5.94 -4.53 11.79
C GLY A 195 -4.84 -5.45 12.27
N ASP A 196 -5.12 -6.73 12.57
CA ASP A 196 -4.09 -7.70 12.89
C ASP A 196 -2.99 -7.70 11.80
N GLN A 197 -1.73 -7.70 12.22
CA GLN A 197 -0.54 -7.63 11.38
C GLN A 197 0.35 -8.82 11.76
N THR A 198 0.52 -9.76 10.84
CA THR A 198 1.27 -10.98 11.12
C THR A 198 2.03 -11.48 9.91
N GLY A 199 2.97 -12.39 10.16
CA GLY A 199 3.62 -13.15 9.10
C GLY A 199 2.77 -14.37 8.76
N ASN A 200 2.38 -14.49 7.49
CA ASN A 200 1.66 -15.64 6.95
C ASN A 200 2.47 -16.35 5.87
N HIS A 201 2.15 -17.60 5.60
CA HIS A 201 2.92 -18.41 4.68
C HIS A 201 2.70 -17.89 3.25
N LYS A 202 3.77 -17.82 2.44
CA LYS A 202 3.73 -17.20 1.10
C LYS A 202 2.75 -17.85 0.10
N ASN A 203 2.25 -19.06 0.42
CA ASN A 203 1.27 -19.78 -0.38
C ASN A 203 -0.16 -19.68 0.17
N ASP A 204 -0.37 -18.95 1.27
CA ASP A 204 -1.70 -18.54 1.67
C ASP A 204 -2.25 -17.59 0.60
N GLU A 205 -3.57 -17.49 0.48
CA GLU A 205 -4.22 -16.68 -0.55
C GLU A 205 -4.91 -15.51 0.12
N PHE A 206 -4.42 -14.30 -0.15
CA PHE A 206 -4.97 -13.05 0.38
C PHE A 206 -5.10 -12.02 -0.73
N ARG A 207 -5.93 -11.00 -0.51
CA ARG A 207 -6.13 -9.89 -1.45
C ARG A 207 -4.88 -9.01 -1.51
N ALA A 208 -4.82 -8.12 -2.48
CA ALA A 208 -3.83 -7.05 -2.50
C ALA A 208 -4.41 -5.80 -3.11
N ARG A 209 -4.01 -4.63 -2.61
CA ARG A 209 -4.39 -3.35 -3.21
C ARG A 209 -3.15 -2.53 -3.48
N ALA A 210 -2.96 -2.17 -4.74
CA ALA A 210 -1.77 -1.45 -5.15
C ALA A 210 -1.76 -0.04 -4.55
N VAL A 211 -0.56 0.50 -4.35
CA VAL A 211 -0.34 1.89 -3.95
C VAL A 211 0.66 2.54 -4.88
N ARG A 212 0.72 3.87 -4.83
CA ARG A 212 1.83 4.67 -5.36
C ARG A 212 2.17 5.77 -4.36
N ARG A 213 3.25 6.51 -4.61
CA ARG A 213 3.69 7.58 -3.73
C ARG A 213 4.13 8.83 -4.47
N LEU A 214 3.89 10.00 -3.88
CA LEU A 214 4.42 11.27 -4.37
C LEU A 214 5.31 11.89 -3.31
N LYS A 215 6.52 12.31 -3.70
CA LYS A 215 7.45 12.96 -2.79
C LYS A 215 6.99 14.37 -2.47
N ILE A 216 7.01 14.74 -1.18
CA ILE A 216 6.70 16.09 -0.75
C ILE A 216 7.91 16.99 -1.00
N GLN A 217 7.70 18.12 -1.70
CA GLN A 217 8.70 19.13 -2.03
C GLN A 217 8.26 20.55 -1.67
#